data_AF-A0A7L9C442-F1
#
_entry.id   AF-A0A7L9C442-F1
#
_cell.length_a   1.000
_cell.length_b   1.000
_cell.length_c   1.000
_cell.angle_alpha   90.00
_cell.angle_beta   90.00
_cell.angle_gamma   90.00
#
_symmetry.space_group_name_H-M   'P 1'
#
loop_
_entity.id
_entity.type
_entity.pdbx_description
1 polymer ?
#
loop_
_entity_poly.entity_id
_entity_poly.type
_entity_poly.pdbx_seq_one_letter_code
_entity_poly.pdbx_strand_id
1 'polypeptide(L)'
;MTKSFHRALRAPFRLFVTLGLVAAMAQAAHAGMIKEDDVNIGLDVDQNKLAVIWSGEQVALGELAGPLFGYGLDEPGLISLEVPFDGLVPLPDDVEIVLEVISFDPALKGWTPGFSSTFSNPGDTWSLGLTPVHGHPFWHVDSTDAGFNPMQTEWHATFRFVDANPNGYAASDPVTVVFTPEPATLTLMAMGATCLAWRRRRVVR
;
A
#
# COMPACT_ATOMS: atom_id res chain seq x y z
N MET A 1 -11.05 78.29 -35.56
CA MET A 1 -12.49 78.65 -35.44
C MET A 1 -13.30 77.69 -36.30
N THR A 2 -14.58 77.44 -35.94
CA THR A 2 -15.60 76.51 -36.50
C THR A 2 -15.37 75.01 -36.31
N LYS A 3 -16.35 74.17 -35.95
CA LYS A 3 -17.61 74.28 -35.19
C LYS A 3 -18.01 72.83 -34.87
N SER A 4 -18.59 72.62 -33.69
CA SER A 4 -19.22 71.38 -33.22
C SER A 4 -20.32 70.87 -34.16
N PHE A 5 -20.50 69.54 -34.26
CA PHE A 5 -21.84 68.92 -34.39
C PHE A 5 -21.87 67.50 -33.81
N HIS A 6 -22.80 67.31 -32.88
CA HIS A 6 -23.27 66.03 -32.34
C HIS A 6 -23.94 65.15 -33.40
N ARG A 7 -23.74 63.82 -33.32
CA ARG A 7 -24.82 62.86 -33.58
C ARG A 7 -24.60 61.54 -32.83
N ALA A 8 -25.45 61.32 -31.84
CA ALA A 8 -25.70 60.01 -31.26
C ALA A 8 -26.54 59.17 -32.23
N LEU A 9 -26.19 57.90 -32.42
CA LEU A 9 -27.07 56.89 -33.01
C LEU A 9 -26.88 55.57 -32.26
N ARG A 10 -28.00 55.07 -31.77
CA ARG A 10 -28.17 53.86 -30.96
C ARG A 10 -28.09 52.59 -31.84
N ALA A 11 -27.46 51.55 -31.27
CA ALA A 11 -27.72 50.09 -31.32
C ALA A 11 -28.18 49.41 -32.64
N PRO A 12 -27.71 48.18 -32.95
CA PRO A 12 -28.23 47.01 -32.24
C PRO A 12 -27.17 45.98 -31.81
N PHE A 13 -27.51 45.35 -30.68
CA PHE A 13 -27.13 44.01 -30.25
C PHE A 13 -26.82 43.06 -31.41
N ARG A 14 -25.61 42.48 -31.41
CA ARG A 14 -25.38 41.16 -32.01
C ARG A 14 -24.94 40.21 -30.91
N LEU A 15 -25.93 39.45 -30.47
CA LEU A 15 -25.81 38.26 -29.64
C LEU A 15 -24.99 37.22 -30.43
N PHE A 16 -23.69 37.11 -30.14
CA PHE A 16 -22.93 35.93 -30.56
C PHE A 16 -23.06 34.90 -29.45
N VAL A 17 -23.98 33.96 -29.67
CA VAL A 17 -24.06 32.69 -28.95
C VAL A 17 -22.89 31.85 -29.46
N THR A 18 -21.79 31.80 -28.71
CA THR A 18 -20.74 30.80 -28.95
C THR A 18 -21.16 29.53 -28.24
N LEU A 19 -21.71 28.60 -29.02
CA LEU A 19 -21.87 27.19 -28.69
C LEU A 19 -20.49 26.53 -28.60
N GLY A 20 -20.35 25.60 -27.66
CA GLY A 20 -19.24 24.63 -27.60
C GLY A 20 -18.13 25.08 -26.65
N LEU A 21 -17.70 24.31 -25.66
CA LEU A 21 -17.66 22.87 -25.55
C LEU A 21 -17.90 22.53 -24.07
N VAL A 22 -18.85 21.64 -23.80
CA VAL A 22 -18.89 20.94 -22.52
C VAL A 22 -17.62 20.08 -22.48
N ALA A 23 -16.57 20.56 -21.82
CA ALA A 23 -15.54 19.67 -21.32
C ALA A 23 -16.16 18.93 -20.13
N ALA A 24 -16.96 17.91 -20.46
CA ALA A 24 -17.11 16.77 -19.58
C ALA A 24 -15.68 16.28 -19.41
N MET A 25 -15.03 16.68 -18.32
CA MET A 25 -13.84 15.98 -17.87
C MET A 25 -14.33 14.58 -17.60
N ALA A 26 -14.10 13.72 -18.58
CA ALA A 26 -14.25 12.30 -18.45
C ALA A 26 -13.43 11.95 -17.21
N GLN A 27 -14.12 11.65 -16.12
CA GLN A 27 -13.63 10.63 -15.21
C GLN A 27 -13.46 9.40 -16.10
N ALA A 28 -12.25 9.26 -16.62
CA ALA A 28 -11.73 7.97 -16.99
C ALA A 28 -11.77 7.19 -15.69
N ALA A 29 -12.88 6.48 -15.47
CA ALA A 29 -12.89 5.25 -14.70
C ALA A 29 -11.96 4.32 -15.46
N HIS A 30 -10.66 4.54 -15.28
CA HIS A 30 -9.62 3.77 -15.93
C HIS A 30 -9.44 2.54 -15.06
N ALA A 31 -9.93 1.43 -15.59
CA ALA A 31 -9.73 0.09 -15.07
C ALA A 31 -8.26 -0.33 -15.25
N GLY A 32 -7.35 0.39 -14.58
CA GLY A 32 -6.11 -0.19 -14.10
C GLY A 32 -6.25 -0.31 -12.61
N MET A 33 -6.27 -1.54 -12.14
CA MET A 33 -6.60 -1.88 -10.77
C MET A 33 -5.37 -1.57 -9.92
N ILE A 34 -5.43 -0.49 -9.13
CA ILE A 34 -4.63 -0.48 -7.91
C ILE A 34 -5.10 -1.67 -7.13
N LYS A 35 -4.19 -2.56 -6.77
CA LYS A 35 -4.57 -3.63 -5.87
C LYS A 35 -4.72 -3.01 -4.50
N GLU A 36 -5.98 -2.91 -4.10
CA GLU A 36 -6.35 -2.58 -2.73
C GLU A 36 -5.61 -3.56 -1.81
N ASP A 37 -5.05 -3.04 -0.72
CA ASP A 37 -4.27 -3.79 0.28
C ASP A 37 -2.83 -4.18 -0.10
N ASP A 38 -2.32 -3.81 -1.28
CA ASP A 38 -0.92 -4.01 -1.69
C ASP A 38 -0.06 -2.74 -1.60
N VAL A 39 1.25 -2.94 -1.47
CA VAL A 39 2.25 -1.86 -1.65
C VAL A 39 2.50 -1.67 -3.15
N ASN A 40 1.98 -0.57 -3.68
CA ASN A 40 2.05 -0.26 -5.10
C ASN A 40 3.27 0.63 -5.40
N ILE A 41 4.11 0.23 -6.36
CA ILE A 41 5.39 0.85 -6.69
C ILE A 41 5.27 1.54 -8.05
N GLY A 42 5.56 2.84 -8.10
CA GLY A 42 5.54 3.64 -9.32
C GLY A 42 6.78 4.51 -9.48
N LEU A 43 6.77 5.33 -10.53
CA LEU A 43 7.79 6.33 -10.80
C LEU A 43 7.20 7.73 -10.62
N ASP A 44 7.84 8.53 -9.77
CA ASP A 44 7.70 10.00 -9.78
C ASP A 44 8.66 10.54 -10.85
N VAL A 45 8.09 10.93 -12.00
CA VAL A 45 8.84 11.44 -13.15
C VAL A 45 9.46 12.82 -12.91
N ASP A 46 8.86 13.63 -12.03
CA ASP A 46 9.34 14.98 -11.73
C ASP A 46 10.58 14.91 -10.82
N GLN A 47 10.64 13.92 -9.93
CA GLN A 47 11.77 13.68 -9.04
C GLN A 47 12.79 12.67 -9.57
N ASN A 48 12.48 11.96 -10.66
CA ASN A 48 13.24 10.83 -11.18
C ASN A 48 13.53 9.78 -10.07
N LYS A 49 12.47 9.41 -9.35
CA LYS A 49 12.54 8.65 -8.10
C LYS A 49 11.45 7.58 -8.05
N LEU A 50 11.77 6.40 -7.53
CA LEU A 50 10.75 5.41 -7.18
C LEU A 50 9.83 5.99 -6.12
N ALA A 51 8.54 5.70 -6.21
CA ALA A 51 7.55 6.17 -5.25
C ALA A 51 6.58 5.03 -4.91
N VAL A 52 5.99 5.12 -3.72
CA VAL A 52 5.16 4.07 -3.16
C VAL A 52 3.80 4.65 -2.81
N ILE A 53 2.75 3.93 -3.19
CA ILE A 53 1.40 4.14 -2.70
C ILE A 53 1.09 3.01 -1.73
N TRP A 54 0.80 3.39 -0.49
CA TRP A 54 0.36 2.50 0.58
C TRP A 54 -0.81 3.16 1.30
N SER A 55 -1.89 2.42 1.55
CA SER A 55 -3.10 2.96 2.20
C SER A 55 -2.84 3.35 3.66
N GLY A 56 -1.81 2.78 4.29
CA GLY A 56 -1.54 2.92 5.71
C GLY A 56 -2.42 2.02 6.58
N GLU A 57 -3.22 1.13 5.99
CA GLU A 57 -4.05 0.19 6.72
C GLU A 57 -3.21 -0.83 7.50
N GLN A 58 -3.71 -1.25 8.66
CA GLN A 58 -3.08 -2.28 9.46
C GLN A 58 -3.40 -3.66 8.86
N VAL A 59 -2.39 -4.52 8.81
CA VAL A 59 -2.53 -5.85 8.20
C VAL A 59 -2.69 -6.88 9.31
N ALA A 60 -3.84 -7.56 9.29
CA ALA A 60 -4.16 -8.61 10.26
C ALA A 60 -3.40 -9.90 9.91
N LEU A 61 -2.57 -10.39 10.84
CA LEU A 61 -1.83 -11.64 10.70
C LEU A 61 -2.58 -12.79 11.39
N GLY A 62 -2.93 -13.82 10.63
CA GLY A 62 -3.57 -15.02 11.16
C GLY A 62 -2.62 -15.83 12.05
N GLU A 63 -3.16 -16.53 13.03
CA GLU A 63 -2.39 -17.44 13.88
C GLU A 63 -1.87 -18.63 13.06
N LEU A 64 -0.57 -18.92 13.21
CA LEU A 64 0.10 -20.04 12.56
C LEU A 64 0.48 -21.12 13.59
N ALA A 65 0.29 -22.36 13.19
CA ALA A 65 0.69 -23.54 13.96
C ALA A 65 1.69 -24.40 13.19
N GLY A 66 2.48 -25.20 13.91
CA GLY A 66 3.46 -26.10 13.31
C GLY A 66 4.84 -25.44 13.20
N PRO A 67 5.62 -25.67 12.13
CA PRO A 67 7.01 -25.22 12.08
C PRO A 67 7.19 -23.69 12.04
N LEU A 68 6.13 -22.93 11.75
CA LEU A 68 6.10 -21.46 11.79
C LEU A 68 5.16 -21.02 12.91
N PHE A 69 5.58 -21.16 14.17
CA PHE A 69 4.77 -20.76 15.31
C PHE A 69 4.68 -19.23 15.42
N GLY A 70 3.47 -18.68 15.44
CA GLY A 70 3.26 -17.25 15.67
C GLY A 70 2.12 -16.72 14.82
N TYR A 71 2.38 -15.65 14.08
CA TYR A 71 1.38 -15.01 13.21
C TYR A 71 1.95 -14.76 11.83
N GLY A 72 1.17 -14.93 10.77
CA GLY A 72 1.64 -14.58 9.44
C GLY A 72 0.59 -14.66 8.34
N LEU A 73 0.95 -14.06 7.21
CA LEU A 73 0.13 -13.92 6.01
C LEU A 73 1.06 -13.58 4.83
N ASP A 74 0.63 -13.82 3.60
CA ASP A 74 1.32 -13.43 2.36
C ASP A 74 0.97 -12.00 1.87
N GLU A 75 0.25 -11.23 2.68
CA GLU A 75 -0.17 -9.86 2.40
C GLU A 75 0.45 -8.86 3.40
N PRO A 76 0.80 -7.62 2.99
CA PRO A 76 0.58 -7.08 1.65
C PRO A 76 1.64 -7.60 0.66
N GLY A 77 1.23 -7.79 -0.58
CA GLY A 77 2.11 -7.96 -1.72
C GLY A 77 2.81 -6.65 -2.11
N LEU A 78 3.84 -6.79 -2.95
CA LEU A 78 4.69 -5.72 -3.46
C LEU A 78 4.60 -5.72 -4.99
N ILE A 79 3.96 -4.71 -5.56
CA ILE A 79 3.51 -4.75 -6.97
C ILE A 79 3.84 -3.45 -7.69
N SER A 80 4.30 -3.52 -8.94
CA SER A 80 4.43 -2.33 -9.79
C SER A 80 3.06 -1.84 -10.27
N LEU A 81 2.86 -0.51 -10.31
CA LEU A 81 1.70 0.10 -10.93
C LEU A 81 1.55 -0.32 -12.39
N GLU A 82 0.35 -0.75 -12.78
CA GLU A 82 0.02 -1.09 -14.17
C GLU A 82 -0.48 0.12 -14.97
N VAL A 83 -1.03 1.12 -14.28
CA VAL A 83 -1.53 2.37 -14.88
C VAL A 83 -1.09 3.58 -14.05
N PRO A 84 -1.05 4.79 -14.66
CA PRO A 84 -0.78 6.00 -13.90
C PRO A 84 -1.81 6.24 -12.79
N PHE A 85 -1.34 6.60 -11.60
CA PHE A 85 -2.19 6.93 -10.45
C PHE A 85 -1.50 7.90 -9.50
N ASP A 86 -2.27 8.86 -8.98
CA ASP A 86 -1.82 9.87 -8.00
C ASP A 86 -0.48 10.56 -8.36
N GLY A 87 -0.32 10.93 -9.63
CA GLY A 87 0.90 11.58 -10.14
C GLY A 87 2.07 10.62 -10.42
N LEU A 88 1.93 9.33 -10.09
CA LEU A 88 2.91 8.30 -10.43
C LEU A 88 2.58 7.66 -11.77
N VAL A 89 3.60 7.19 -12.48
CA VAL A 89 3.46 6.40 -13.71
C VAL A 89 3.99 4.98 -13.50
N PRO A 90 3.56 4.00 -14.33
CA PRO A 90 4.16 2.67 -14.36
C PRO A 90 5.67 2.71 -14.58
N LEU A 91 6.38 1.76 -13.97
CA LEU A 91 7.81 1.60 -14.15
C LEU A 91 8.11 1.05 -15.57
N PRO A 92 9.18 1.50 -16.24
CA PRO A 92 9.65 0.87 -17.49
C PRO A 92 10.12 -0.57 -17.28
N ASP A 93 9.96 -1.46 -18.26
CA ASP A 93 10.22 -2.91 -18.17
C ASP A 93 11.68 -3.33 -17.84
N ASP A 94 12.64 -2.40 -17.84
CA ASP A 94 14.07 -2.65 -17.59
C ASP A 94 14.54 -2.25 -16.18
N VAL A 95 13.62 -1.86 -15.31
CA VAL A 95 13.92 -1.53 -13.91
C VAL A 95 14.01 -2.80 -13.08
N GLU A 96 15.14 -3.01 -12.40
CA GLU A 96 15.30 -4.11 -11.43
C GLU A 96 15.01 -3.58 -10.03
N ILE A 97 13.92 -4.06 -9.42
CA ILE A 97 13.48 -3.57 -8.11
C ILE A 97 14.04 -4.45 -6.99
N VAL A 98 14.61 -3.80 -5.98
CA VAL A 98 15.09 -4.42 -4.75
C VAL A 98 14.38 -3.76 -3.57
N LEU A 99 13.81 -4.58 -2.67
CA LEU A 99 13.40 -4.14 -1.35
C LEU A 99 14.63 -4.08 -0.44
N GLU A 100 14.84 -2.95 0.23
CA GLU A 100 15.86 -2.76 1.25
C GLU A 100 15.19 -2.52 2.61
N VAL A 101 15.52 -3.37 3.59
CA VAL A 101 15.01 -3.25 4.95
C VAL A 101 15.67 -2.05 5.65
N ILE A 102 14.86 -1.14 6.16
CA ILE A 102 15.32 -0.02 7.00
C ILE A 102 15.27 -0.42 8.47
N SER A 103 14.14 -0.96 8.94
CA SER A 103 13.98 -1.44 10.31
C SER A 103 12.71 -2.28 10.47
N PHE A 104 12.84 -3.50 11.00
CA PHE A 104 11.69 -4.31 11.44
C PHE A 104 11.70 -4.44 12.96
N ASP A 105 10.50 -4.50 13.56
CA ASP A 105 10.36 -4.81 14.99
C ASP A 105 10.87 -6.23 15.31
N PRO A 106 11.31 -6.49 16.57
CA PRO A 106 11.73 -7.82 16.99
C PRO A 106 10.68 -8.90 16.68
N ALA A 107 11.16 -10.10 16.34
CA ALA A 107 10.38 -11.26 15.89
C ALA A 107 9.67 -11.15 14.53
N LEU A 108 9.53 -9.95 13.94
CA LEU A 108 8.98 -9.78 12.59
C LEU A 108 10.06 -10.09 11.52
N LYS A 109 9.69 -10.91 10.54
CA LYS A 109 10.52 -11.21 9.37
C LYS A 109 9.66 -11.35 8.11
N GLY A 110 10.24 -10.99 6.97
CA GLY A 110 9.70 -11.36 5.67
C GLY A 110 10.38 -12.61 5.15
N TRP A 111 9.63 -13.54 4.60
CA TRP A 111 10.15 -14.71 3.88
C TRP A 111 10.01 -14.50 2.39
N THR A 112 11.06 -14.84 1.65
CA THR A 112 10.98 -14.87 0.18
C THR A 112 10.08 -16.00 -0.29
N PRO A 113 9.44 -15.88 -1.47
CA PRO A 113 8.58 -16.92 -2.03
C PRO A 113 9.24 -18.30 -2.00
N GLY A 114 8.48 -19.31 -1.55
CA GLY A 114 9.00 -20.66 -1.35
C GLY A 114 9.84 -20.86 -0.08
N PHE A 115 9.86 -19.89 0.84
CA PHE A 115 10.56 -19.95 2.13
C PHE A 115 12.07 -20.20 2.01
N SER A 116 12.69 -19.70 0.93
CA SER A 116 14.10 -19.97 0.63
C SER A 116 15.08 -19.15 1.49
N SER A 117 14.65 -17.99 1.95
CA SER A 117 15.42 -17.06 2.77
C SER A 117 14.49 -16.14 3.56
N THR A 118 15.06 -15.43 4.54
CA THR A 118 14.39 -14.38 5.29
C THR A 118 15.13 -13.06 5.13
N PHE A 119 14.42 -11.96 5.35
CA PHE A 119 14.97 -10.62 5.50
C PHE A 119 14.28 -9.94 6.69
N SER A 120 15.06 -9.35 7.58
CA SER A 120 14.52 -8.72 8.80
C SER A 120 15.46 -7.68 9.42
N ASN A 121 16.75 -7.71 9.10
CA ASN A 121 17.73 -6.79 9.66
C ASN A 121 17.89 -5.56 8.78
N PRO A 122 18.21 -4.39 9.36
CA PRO A 122 18.56 -3.20 8.58
C PRO A 122 19.67 -3.49 7.57
N GLY A 123 19.44 -3.13 6.31
CA GLY A 123 20.33 -3.39 5.18
C GLY A 123 20.17 -4.77 4.53
N ASP A 124 19.32 -5.66 5.07
CA ASP A 124 18.91 -6.85 4.34
C ASP A 124 18.16 -6.44 3.07
N THR A 125 18.38 -7.19 1.99
CA THR A 125 17.78 -6.91 0.69
C THR A 125 17.06 -8.13 0.12
N TRP A 126 15.98 -7.90 -0.61
CA TRP A 126 15.31 -8.91 -1.42
C TRP A 126 15.06 -8.38 -2.83
N SER A 127 15.63 -9.05 -3.85
CA SER A 127 15.35 -8.73 -5.25
C SER A 127 13.95 -9.22 -5.64
N LEU A 128 13.11 -8.29 -6.09
CA LEU A 128 11.80 -8.55 -6.68
C LEU A 128 11.90 -8.86 -8.18
N GLY A 129 13.07 -8.61 -8.78
CA GLY A 129 13.35 -8.84 -10.20
C GLY A 129 13.04 -7.64 -11.08
N LEU A 130 12.97 -7.91 -12.39
CA LEU A 130 12.62 -6.91 -13.41
C LEU A 130 11.12 -6.62 -13.39
N THR A 131 10.76 -5.37 -13.65
CA THR A 131 9.38 -4.93 -13.82
C THR A 131 8.72 -5.54 -15.08
N PRO A 132 7.39 -5.77 -15.04
CA PRO A 132 6.48 -5.55 -13.92
C PRO A 132 6.73 -6.53 -12.77
N VAL A 133 6.77 -6.01 -11.54
CA VAL A 133 7.01 -6.83 -10.35
C VAL A 133 5.71 -7.20 -9.68
N HIS A 134 5.65 -8.42 -9.16
CA HIS A 134 4.53 -8.96 -8.40
C HIS A 134 5.06 -9.96 -7.37
N GLY A 135 5.63 -9.42 -6.29
CA GLY A 135 6.23 -10.20 -5.22
C GLY A 135 5.31 -10.33 -4.02
N HIS A 136 5.16 -11.56 -3.51
CA HIS A 136 4.37 -11.85 -2.31
C HIS A 136 5.27 -12.44 -1.23
N PRO A 137 5.89 -11.61 -0.38
CA PRO A 137 6.61 -12.12 0.78
C PRO A 137 5.61 -12.72 1.77
N PHE A 138 6.03 -13.78 2.46
CA PHE A 138 5.27 -14.23 3.62
C PHE A 138 5.74 -13.46 4.85
N TRP A 139 4.89 -12.59 5.38
CA TRP A 139 5.14 -11.83 6.60
C TRP A 139 4.90 -12.71 7.81
N HIS A 140 5.85 -12.72 8.74
CA HIS A 140 5.82 -13.65 9.86
C HIS A 140 6.34 -12.99 11.15
N VAL A 141 5.50 -13.00 12.18
CA VAL A 141 5.90 -12.72 13.56
C VAL A 141 6.14 -14.05 14.25
N ASP A 142 7.41 -14.35 14.53
CA ASP A 142 7.85 -15.62 15.11
C ASP A 142 7.75 -15.59 16.64
N SER A 143 6.75 -16.30 17.18
CA SER A 143 6.52 -16.37 18.62
C SER A 143 7.59 -17.14 19.40
N THR A 144 8.50 -17.85 18.72
CA THR A 144 9.62 -18.57 19.32
C THR A 144 10.91 -17.76 19.35
N ASP A 145 10.92 -16.60 18.67
CA ASP A 145 12.05 -15.67 18.66
C ASP A 145 12.28 -15.11 20.08
N ALA A 146 13.55 -15.00 20.49
CA ALA A 146 13.90 -14.49 21.81
C ALA A 146 13.48 -13.03 22.05
N GLY A 147 13.30 -12.26 20.97
CA GLY A 147 12.79 -10.89 21.00
C GLY A 147 11.27 -10.78 21.00
N PHE A 148 10.53 -11.88 20.89
CA PHE A 148 9.07 -11.84 20.88
C PHE A 148 8.50 -11.35 22.22
N ASN A 149 7.64 -10.33 22.16
CA ASN A 149 6.92 -9.82 23.30
C ASN A 149 5.42 -10.16 23.18
N PRO A 150 4.87 -11.05 24.03
CA PRO A 150 3.46 -11.43 23.94
C PRO A 150 2.49 -10.30 24.28
N MET A 151 2.97 -9.19 24.86
CA MET A 151 2.17 -7.99 25.16
C MET A 151 2.21 -6.94 24.05
N GLN A 152 3.04 -7.14 23.03
CA GLN A 152 3.05 -6.30 21.84
C GLN A 152 1.81 -6.62 20.99
N THR A 153 1.14 -5.59 20.50
CA THR A 153 -0.09 -5.71 19.72
C THR A 153 0.08 -5.30 18.26
N GLU A 154 1.20 -4.63 17.95
CA GLU A 154 1.52 -4.10 16.62
C GLU A 154 3.01 -4.33 16.33
N TRP A 155 3.33 -4.72 15.10
CA TRP A 155 4.70 -4.88 14.60
C TRP A 155 4.89 -4.02 13.35
N HIS A 156 5.99 -3.30 13.29
CA HIS A 156 6.30 -2.38 12.20
C HIS A 156 7.39 -2.95 11.29
N ALA A 157 7.12 -3.00 9.98
CA ALA A 157 8.12 -3.21 8.95
C ALA A 157 8.35 -1.91 8.19
N THR A 158 9.53 -1.32 8.32
CA THR A 158 9.94 -0.15 7.51
C THR A 158 10.98 -0.56 6.49
N PHE A 159 10.72 -0.28 5.22
CA PHE A 159 11.59 -0.61 4.09
C PHE A 159 11.47 0.46 3.00
N ARG A 160 12.35 0.41 2.01
CA ARG A 160 12.28 1.24 0.80
C ARG A 160 12.58 0.40 -0.44
N PHE A 161 12.26 0.93 -1.61
CA PHE A 161 12.60 0.30 -2.88
C PHE A 161 13.77 1.02 -3.54
N VAL A 162 14.65 0.23 -4.13
CA VAL A 162 15.85 0.69 -4.83
C VAL A 162 15.85 0.08 -6.22
N ASP A 163 16.24 0.88 -7.22
CA ASP A 163 16.58 0.39 -8.55
C ASP A 163 18.02 -0.14 -8.52
N ALA A 164 18.21 -1.42 -8.82
CA ALA A 164 19.53 -2.05 -8.79
C ALA A 164 20.44 -1.58 -9.94
N ASN A 165 19.89 -0.90 -10.95
CA ASN A 165 20.66 -0.34 -12.06
C ASN A 165 21.61 0.77 -11.55
N PRO A 166 22.91 0.77 -11.93
CA PRO A 166 23.88 1.77 -11.45
C PRO A 166 23.55 3.23 -11.78
N ASN A 167 22.77 3.46 -12.85
CA ASN A 167 22.27 4.77 -13.26
C ASN A 167 20.74 4.81 -13.20
N GLY A 168 20.15 3.97 -12.36
CA GLY A 168 18.72 3.83 -12.19
C GLY A 168 18.07 5.01 -11.49
N TYR A 169 16.80 4.83 -11.15
CA TYR A 169 16.02 5.83 -10.42
C TYR A 169 16.50 6.00 -8.98
N ALA A 170 16.27 7.18 -8.40
CA ALA A 170 16.50 7.38 -6.98
C ALA A 170 15.57 6.48 -6.14
N ALA A 171 16.06 5.99 -5.00
CA ALA A 171 15.31 5.12 -4.10
C ALA A 171 14.04 5.80 -3.57
N SER A 172 13.03 5.00 -3.25
CA SER A 172 11.78 5.50 -2.67
C SER A 172 11.99 6.10 -1.29
N ASP A 173 11.03 6.92 -0.85
CA ASP A 173 10.92 7.20 0.58
C ASP A 173 10.62 5.90 1.35
N PRO A 174 11.07 5.79 2.62
CA PRO A 174 10.71 4.66 3.45
C PRO A 174 9.18 4.57 3.64
N VAL A 175 8.66 3.36 3.50
CA VAL A 175 7.27 3.01 3.80
C VAL A 175 7.24 2.11 5.02
N THR A 176 6.27 2.33 5.91
CA THR A 176 6.04 1.49 7.09
C THR A 176 4.71 0.75 6.95
N VAL A 177 4.77 -0.57 7.02
CA VAL A 177 3.61 -1.45 7.12
C VAL A 177 3.43 -1.83 8.60
N VAL A 178 2.20 -1.76 9.09
CA VAL A 178 1.85 -2.12 10.47
C VAL A 178 1.10 -3.43 10.45
N PHE A 179 1.61 -4.41 11.19
CA PHE A 179 1.01 -5.73 11.32
C PHE A 179 0.41 -5.90 12.71
N THR A 180 -0.78 -6.47 12.78
CA THR A 180 -1.45 -6.79 14.05
C THR A 180 -1.88 -8.24 14.03
N PRO A 181 -1.72 -9.00 15.12
CA PRO A 181 -2.32 -10.32 15.23
C PRO A 181 -3.83 -10.21 15.02
N GLU A 182 -4.41 -11.10 14.22
CA GLU A 182 -5.86 -11.19 14.13
C GLU A 182 -6.41 -11.45 15.54
N PRO A 183 -7.45 -10.72 15.99
CA PRO A 183 -8.10 -11.03 17.25
C PRO A 183 -8.52 -12.49 17.19
N ALA A 184 -8.16 -13.29 18.19
CA ALA A 184 -8.55 -14.69 18.26
C ALA A 184 -10.08 -14.81 18.35
N THR A 185 -10.75 -14.73 17.20
CA THR A 185 -12.21 -14.76 17.04
C THR A 185 -12.76 -16.08 17.53
N LEU A 186 -11.98 -17.17 17.43
CA LEU A 186 -12.24 -18.44 18.08
C LEU A 186 -12.28 -18.34 19.61
N THR A 187 -11.37 -17.59 20.23
CA THR A 187 -11.34 -17.37 21.69
C THR A 187 -12.55 -16.56 22.13
N LEU A 188 -12.91 -15.52 21.38
CA LEU A 188 -14.12 -14.74 21.63
C LEU A 188 -15.39 -15.58 21.49
N MET A 189 -15.49 -16.42 20.46
CA MET A 189 -16.62 -17.34 20.30
C MET A 189 -16.68 -18.39 21.43
N ALA A 190 -15.55 -18.97 21.83
CA ALA A 190 -15.48 -19.94 22.91
C ALA A 190 -15.85 -19.33 24.28
N MET A 191 -15.41 -18.11 24.56
CA MET A 191 -15.82 -17.36 25.76
C MET A 191 -17.32 -17.03 25.73
N GLY A 192 -17.85 -16.59 24.59
CA GLY A 192 -19.29 -16.36 24.42
C GLY A 192 -20.12 -17.62 24.69
N ALA A 193 -19.70 -18.76 24.13
CA ALA A 193 -20.37 -20.04 24.32
C ALA A 193 -20.32 -20.52 25.79
N THR A 194 -19.16 -20.39 26.45
CA THR A 194 -19.01 -20.77 27.87
C THR A 194 -19.80 -19.87 28.80
N CYS A 195 -19.83 -18.55 28.58
CA CYS A 195 -20.67 -17.62 29.33
C CYS A 195 -22.18 -17.96 29.18
N LEU A 196 -22.65 -18.27 27.96
CA LEU A 196 -24.03 -18.68 27.72
C LEU A 196 -24.37 -20.01 28.41
N ALA A 197 -23.46 -20.99 28.35
CA ALA A 197 -23.63 -22.28 29.01
C ALA A 197 -23.70 -22.13 30.54
N TRP A 198 -22.87 -21.27 31.13
CA TRP A 198 -22.89 -20.97 32.56
C TRP A 198 -24.18 -20.27 32.99
N ARG A 199 -24.68 -19.33 32.17
CA ARG A 199 -25.94 -18.62 32.47
C ARG A 199 -27.14 -19.57 32.48
N ARG A 200 -27.20 -20.54 31.55
CA ARG A 200 -28.28 -21.55 31.52
C ARG A 200 -28.32 -22.43 32.77
N ARG A 201 -27.17 -22.75 33.38
CA ARG A 201 -27.11 -23.57 34.60
C ARG A 201 -27.64 -22.86 35.86
N ARG A 202 -27.70 -21.51 35.86
CA ARG A 202 -28.18 -20.74 37.01
C ARG A 202 -29.70 -20.52 37.04
N VAL A 203 -30.40 -20.70 35.91
CA VAL A 203 -31.85 -20.47 35.81
C VAL A 203 -32.67 -21.72 36.21
N VAL A 204 -32.03 -22.88 36.37
CA VAL A 204 -32.68 -24.17 36.69
C VAL A 204 -32.55 -24.52 38.19
N ARG A 205 -32.39 -23.54 39.07
CA ARG A 205 -32.48 -23.69 40.52
C ARG A 205 -33.47 -22.67 41.07
#